data_AF-A0A971XB78-F1
#
_entry.id   AF-A0A971XB78-F1
#
_cell.length_a   1.000
_cell.length_b   1.000
_cell.length_c   1.000
_cell.angle_alpha   90.00
_cell.angle_beta   90.00
_cell.angle_gamma   90.00
#
_symmetry.space_group_name_H-M   'P 1'
#
loop_
_entity.id
_entity.type
_entity.pdbx_description
1 polymer ?
#
loop_
_entity_poly.entity_id
_entity_poly.type
_entity_poly.pdbx_seq_one_letter_code
_entity_poly.pdbx_strand_id
1 'polypeptide(L)'
;MAQTYVDRIYDMKSEYIGDSTKVIKLIEVIGFDAGGKYTIELFTDKDPFGLEIKYSKLDKTEVSEADLEIFSNLLLGLIENLDYVNIVNNDDIIFEQSLETLNNSLEFDIKEIGENKEELEKYLNINSKKL
;
A
#
# COMPACT_ATOMS: atom_id res chain seq x y z
N MET A 1 -2.16 24.50 -13.29
CA MET A 1 -2.93 23.75 -12.27
C MET A 1 -1.93 22.99 -11.42
N ALA A 2 -2.01 23.07 -10.09
CA ALA A 2 -1.21 22.21 -9.23
C ALA A 2 -1.75 20.77 -9.31
N GLN A 3 -0.86 19.78 -9.32
CA GLN A 3 -1.23 18.37 -9.31
C GLN A 3 -1.86 18.00 -7.96
N THR A 4 -3.02 17.32 -7.96
CA THR A 4 -3.71 16.90 -6.73
C THR A 4 -3.01 15.70 -6.07
N TYR A 5 -3.35 15.39 -4.81
CA TYR A 5 -2.84 14.19 -4.14
C TYR A 5 -3.23 12.90 -4.89
N VAL A 6 -4.49 12.82 -5.33
CA VAL A 6 -5.00 11.69 -6.14
C VAL A 6 -4.20 11.56 -7.44
N ASP A 7 -3.93 12.67 -8.13
CA ASP A 7 -3.12 12.67 -9.35
C ASP A 7 -1.72 12.11 -9.09
N ARG A 8 -1.07 12.52 -7.99
CA ARG A 8 0.29 12.08 -7.67
C ARG A 8 0.35 10.58 -7.39
N ILE A 9 -0.61 10.04 -6.63
CA ILE A 9 -0.69 8.61 -6.35
C ILE A 9 -0.96 7.82 -7.63
N TYR A 10 -1.98 8.23 -8.39
CA TYR A 10 -2.43 7.51 -9.56
C TYR A 10 -1.35 7.43 -10.64
N ASP A 11 -0.54 8.48 -10.79
CA ASP A 11 0.58 8.51 -11.74
C ASP A 11 1.74 7.57 -11.34
N MET A 12 1.84 7.18 -10.07
CA MET A 12 2.88 6.27 -9.56
C MET A 12 2.47 4.79 -9.58
N LYS A 13 1.26 4.46 -10.08
CA LYS A 13 0.82 3.08 -10.20
C LYS A 13 1.80 2.22 -11.03
N SER A 14 1.88 0.94 -10.69
CA SER A 14 2.79 0.00 -11.33
C SER A 14 2.04 -1.25 -11.77
N GLU A 15 2.37 -1.75 -12.96
CA GLU A 15 1.91 -3.08 -13.40
C GLU A 15 2.67 -4.19 -12.63
N TYR A 16 3.93 -3.92 -12.27
CA TYR A 16 4.83 -4.92 -11.70
C TYR A 16 5.45 -4.47 -10.38
N ILE A 17 5.38 -5.34 -9.36
CA ILE A 17 6.09 -5.18 -8.09
C ILE A 17 7.62 -5.19 -8.27
N GLY A 18 8.13 -5.79 -9.36
CA GLY A 18 9.56 -5.79 -9.69
C GLY A 18 10.13 -4.42 -10.08
N ASP A 19 9.29 -3.42 -10.39
CA ASP A 19 9.75 -2.04 -10.58
C ASP A 19 9.98 -1.35 -9.23
N SER A 20 11.08 -1.71 -8.58
CA SER A 20 11.44 -1.20 -7.25
C SER A 20 11.47 0.34 -7.18
N THR A 21 11.81 1.01 -8.28
CA THR A 21 11.83 2.48 -8.34
C THR A 21 10.42 3.06 -8.27
N LYS A 22 9.45 2.48 -8.99
CA LYS A 22 8.06 2.90 -8.89
C LYS A 22 7.45 2.56 -7.53
N VAL A 23 7.75 1.38 -7.00
CA VAL A 23 7.25 0.94 -5.69
C VAL A 23 7.70 1.90 -4.58
N ILE A 24 8.98 2.26 -4.54
CA ILE A 24 9.51 3.22 -3.55
C ILE A 24 8.81 4.58 -3.71
N LYS A 25 8.70 5.11 -4.93
CA LYS A 25 8.03 6.38 -5.18
C LYS A 25 6.56 6.36 -4.77
N LEU A 26 5.87 5.26 -5.01
CA LEU A 26 4.48 5.10 -4.61
C LEU A 26 4.35 5.15 -3.07
N ILE A 27 5.20 4.42 -2.34
CA ILE A 27 5.23 4.46 -0.86
C ILE A 27 5.50 5.89 -0.37
N GLU A 28 6.49 6.57 -0.94
CA GLU A 28 6.82 7.97 -0.61
C GLU A 28 5.66 8.93 -0.88
N VAL A 29 4.95 8.76 -2.00
CA VAL A 29 3.83 9.62 -2.38
C VAL A 29 2.58 9.37 -1.54
N ILE A 30 2.27 8.12 -1.19
CA ILE A 30 1.21 7.81 -0.22
C ILE A 30 1.53 8.44 1.14
N GLY A 31 2.82 8.63 1.44
CA GLY A 31 3.25 9.42 2.60
C GLY A 31 3.04 8.68 3.91
N PHE A 32 3.12 7.35 3.90
CA PHE A 32 3.10 6.54 5.11
C PHE A 32 4.46 6.64 5.82
N ASP A 33 4.65 7.75 6.53
CA ASP A 33 5.79 7.99 7.41
C ASP A 33 5.40 7.60 8.83
N ALA A 34 5.55 6.32 9.15
CA ALA A 34 5.36 5.82 10.50
C ALA A 34 6.51 6.19 11.47
N GLY A 35 7.20 7.31 11.21
CA GLY A 35 8.23 7.89 12.08
C GLY A 35 9.56 7.15 12.10
N GLY A 36 9.77 6.19 11.19
CA GLY A 36 10.89 5.25 11.23
C GLY A 36 11.56 5.02 9.89
N LYS A 37 12.88 4.74 9.92
CA LYS A 37 13.59 4.24 8.74
C LYS A 37 13.07 2.84 8.40
N TYR A 38 12.77 2.63 7.13
CA TYR A 38 12.38 1.33 6.61
C TYR A 38 13.25 0.89 5.43
N THR A 39 13.18 -0.40 5.15
CA THR A 39 13.66 -1.02 3.92
C THR A 39 12.50 -1.79 3.28
N ILE A 40 12.60 -2.10 1.99
CA ILE A 40 11.62 -2.94 1.31
C ILE A 40 12.26 -4.21 0.80
N GLU A 41 11.50 -5.29 0.80
CA GLU A 41 11.86 -6.56 0.17
C GLU A 41 10.73 -6.98 -0.79
N LEU A 42 11.12 -7.38 -1.99
CA LEU A 42 10.20 -7.71 -3.09
C LEU A 42 10.28 -9.21 -3.34
N PHE A 43 9.15 -9.89 -3.18
CA PHE A 43 9.03 -11.33 -3.44
C PHE A 43 8.47 -11.51 -4.85
N THR A 44 9.37 -11.71 -5.82
CA THR A 44 9.05 -11.72 -7.26
C THR A 44 9.41 -13.03 -7.97
N ASP A 45 10.02 -13.98 -7.25
CA ASP A 45 10.54 -15.22 -7.84
C ASP A 45 9.44 -16.23 -8.20
N LYS A 46 8.29 -16.18 -7.50
CA LYS A 46 7.14 -17.06 -7.69
C LYS A 46 5.88 -16.42 -7.10
N ASP A 47 4.73 -16.73 -7.69
CA ASP A 47 3.43 -16.40 -7.10
C ASP A 47 3.22 -17.13 -5.75
N PRO A 48 2.51 -16.50 -4.79
CA PRO A 48 2.00 -15.12 -4.84
C PRO A 48 3.12 -14.08 -4.70
N PHE A 49 3.02 -12.97 -5.43
CA PHE A 49 3.99 -11.88 -5.39
C PHE A 49 3.76 -10.95 -4.19
N GLY A 50 4.85 -10.53 -3.56
CA GLY A 50 4.80 -9.90 -2.25
C GLY A 50 5.67 -8.67 -2.07
N LEU A 51 5.27 -7.86 -1.09
CA LEU A 51 6.03 -6.72 -0.59
C LEU A 51 6.14 -6.78 0.93
N GLU A 52 7.36 -6.79 1.45
CA GLU A 52 7.62 -6.54 2.87
C GLU A 52 8.18 -5.14 3.08
N ILE A 53 7.60 -4.41 4.02
CA ILE A 53 8.10 -3.11 4.46
C ILE A 53 8.63 -3.28 5.88
N LYS A 54 9.96 -3.24 6.01
CA LYS A 54 10.70 -3.57 7.23
C LYS A 54 11.18 -2.33 7.93
N TYR A 55 10.54 -1.99 9.04
CA TYR A 55 10.95 -0.91 9.91
C TYR A 55 12.00 -1.37 10.92
N SER A 56 13.08 -0.60 11.04
CA SER A 56 14.08 -0.85 12.09
C SER A 56 13.56 -0.51 13.49
N LYS A 57 12.57 0.37 13.59
CA LYS A 57 11.81 0.66 14.80
C LYS A 57 10.56 1.42 14.40
N LEU A 58 9.39 0.81 14.59
CA LEU A 58 8.10 1.47 14.51
C LEU A 58 7.61 1.82 15.92
N ASP A 59 7.20 3.07 16.15
CA ASP A 59 6.44 3.38 17.36
C ASP A 59 4.97 2.98 17.14
N LYS A 60 4.57 1.85 17.74
CA LYS A 60 3.19 1.34 17.63
C LYS A 60 2.15 2.27 18.27
N THR A 61 2.56 3.30 19.00
CA THR A 61 1.62 4.29 19.54
C THR A 61 1.24 5.38 18.54
N GLU A 62 2.00 5.51 17.44
CA GLU A 62 1.79 6.54 16.42
C GLU A 62 1.07 6.02 15.16
N VAL A 63 0.87 4.70 15.06
CA VAL A 63 0.28 4.06 13.87
C VAL A 63 -0.87 3.16 14.29
N SER A 64 -2.07 3.42 13.79
CA SER A 64 -3.22 2.55 14.01
C SER A 64 -3.27 1.41 12.99
N GLU A 65 -3.97 0.33 13.34
CA GLU A 65 -4.26 -0.77 12.41
C GLU A 65 -5.02 -0.27 11.17
N ALA A 66 -5.87 0.73 11.30
CA ALA A 66 -6.59 1.33 10.18
C ALA A 66 -5.66 2.06 9.21
N ASP A 67 -4.60 2.70 9.71
CA ASP A 67 -3.61 3.37 8.86
C ASP A 67 -2.80 2.33 8.05
N LEU A 68 -2.42 1.23 8.70
CA LEU A 68 -1.74 0.10 8.07
C LEU A 68 -2.62 -0.57 7.01
N GLU A 69 -3.91 -0.71 7.29
CA GLU A 69 -4.91 -1.24 6.36
C GLU A 69 -5.04 -0.33 5.13
N ILE A 70 -5.30 0.97 5.33
CA ILE A 70 -5.43 1.94 4.23
C ILE A 70 -4.17 1.95 3.38
N PHE A 71 -3.00 1.99 4.01
CA PHE A 71 -1.72 1.99 3.32
C PHE A 71 -1.50 0.71 2.49
N SER A 72 -1.74 -0.46 3.09
CA SER A 72 -1.55 -1.75 2.41
C SER A 72 -2.55 -1.93 1.27
N ASN A 73 -3.80 -1.49 1.44
CA ASN A 73 -4.83 -1.56 0.42
C ASN A 73 -4.51 -0.65 -0.78
N LEU A 74 -3.95 0.54 -0.53
CA LEU A 74 -3.47 1.41 -1.61
C LEU A 74 -2.36 0.74 -2.42
N LEU A 75 -1.39 0.10 -1.75
CA LEU A 75 -0.33 -0.64 -2.45
C LEU A 75 -0.89 -1.81 -3.26
N LEU A 76 -1.79 -2.60 -2.67
CA LEU A 76 -2.44 -3.72 -3.34
C LEU A 76 -3.28 -3.28 -4.55
N GLY A 77 -4.00 -2.16 -4.44
CA GLY A 77 -4.83 -1.65 -5.53
C GLY A 77 -4.04 -0.97 -6.65
N LEU A 78 -2.87 -0.40 -6.35
CA LEU A 78 -2.08 0.41 -7.30
C LEU A 78 -0.89 -0.33 -7.90
N ILE A 79 -0.57 -1.53 -7.39
CA ILE A 79 0.43 -2.43 -7.97
C ILE A 79 -0.32 -3.65 -8.51
N GLU A 80 -0.47 -3.74 -9.82
CA GLU A 80 -1.38 -4.67 -10.49
C GLU A 80 -1.11 -6.13 -10.11
N ASN A 81 0.13 -6.59 -10.21
CA ASN A 81 0.49 -7.97 -9.88
C ASN A 81 0.84 -8.22 -8.40
N LEU A 82 0.61 -7.28 -7.48
CA LEU A 82 0.89 -7.48 -6.06
C LEU A 82 -0.23 -8.27 -5.37
N ASP A 83 0.11 -9.36 -4.69
CA ASP A 83 -0.86 -10.23 -4.03
C ASP A 83 -0.94 -10.03 -2.51
N TYR A 84 0.17 -9.64 -1.87
CA TYR A 84 0.21 -9.39 -0.43
C TYR A 84 1.22 -8.31 0.00
N VAL A 85 0.92 -7.68 1.14
CA VAL A 85 1.76 -6.70 1.81
C VAL A 85 1.92 -7.09 3.28
N ASN A 86 3.16 -7.12 3.74
CA ASN A 86 3.51 -7.37 5.14
C ASN A 86 4.26 -6.17 5.71
N ILE A 87 3.85 -5.72 6.89
CA ILE A 87 4.56 -4.68 7.64
C ILE A 87 5.29 -5.35 8.80
N VAL A 88 6.61 -5.14 8.85
CA VAL A 88 7.52 -5.80 9.80
C VAL A 88 8.17 -4.75 10.70
N ASN A 89 8.23 -5.02 12.01
CA ASN A 89 8.90 -4.18 13.00
C ASN A 89 9.82 -5.04 13.87
N ASN A 90 11.13 -4.80 13.81
CA ASN A 90 12.15 -5.64 14.48
C ASN A 90 12.00 -7.14 14.14
N ASP A 91 11.88 -7.46 12.85
CA ASP A 91 11.71 -8.82 12.31
C ASP A 91 10.38 -9.52 12.66
N ASP A 92 9.54 -8.92 13.50
CA ASP A 92 8.18 -9.40 13.75
C ASP A 92 7.21 -8.79 12.74
N ILE A 93 6.43 -9.64 12.07
CA ILE A 93 5.29 -9.20 11.27
C ILE A 93 4.24 -8.62 12.22
N ILE A 94 3.87 -7.36 12.01
CA ILE A 94 2.90 -6.65 12.85
C ILE A 94 1.57 -6.39 12.13
N PHE A 95 1.55 -6.53 10.81
CA PHE A 95 0.35 -6.39 9.99
C PHE A 95 0.54 -7.16 8.68
N GLU A 96 -0.50 -7.87 8.27
CA GLU A 96 -0.54 -8.67 7.04
C GLU A 96 -1.82 -8.33 6.29
N GLN A 97 -1.70 -8.09 4.99
CA GLN A 97 -2.85 -7.90 4.11
C GLN A 97 -2.61 -8.63 2.79
N SER A 98 -3.66 -9.22 2.25
CA SER A 98 -3.60 -9.93 0.97
C SER A 98 -4.84 -9.66 0.13
N LEU A 99 -4.74 -9.86 -1.18
CA LEU A 99 -5.91 -9.85 -2.05
C LEU A 99 -6.94 -10.89 -1.64
N GLU A 100 -6.52 -12.05 -1.15
CA GLU A 100 -7.46 -13.07 -0.65
C GLU A 100 -8.27 -12.53 0.54
N THR A 101 -7.60 -11.88 1.50
CA THR A 101 -8.28 -11.24 2.65
C THR A 101 -9.23 -10.13 2.19
N LEU A 102 -8.81 -9.29 1.24
CA LEU A 102 -9.61 -8.19 0.73
C LEU A 102 -10.83 -8.68 -0.06
N ASN A 103 -10.66 -9.67 -0.93
CA ASN A 103 -11.76 -10.25 -1.71
C ASN A 103 -12.83 -10.90 -0.82
N ASN A 104 -12.45 -11.36 0.37
CA ASN A 104 -13.38 -11.94 1.34
C ASN A 104 -14.06 -10.89 2.25
N SER A 105 -13.53 -9.66 2.32
CA SER A 105 -13.98 -8.63 3.27
C SER A 105 -14.57 -7.38 2.61
N LEU A 106 -14.12 -7.02 1.42
CA LEU A 106 -14.62 -5.90 0.64
C LEU A 106 -15.70 -6.35 -0.33
N GLU A 107 -16.73 -5.53 -0.52
CA GLU A 107 -17.76 -5.72 -1.54
C GLU A 107 -17.31 -5.31 -2.95
N PHE A 108 -16.10 -4.76 -3.08
CA PHE A 108 -15.49 -4.29 -4.33
C PHE A 108 -14.06 -4.83 -4.47
N ASP A 109 -13.59 -4.95 -5.71
CA ASP A 109 -12.22 -5.35 -6.00
C ASP A 109 -11.26 -4.17 -5.79
N ILE A 110 -10.28 -4.34 -4.89
CA ILE A 110 -9.29 -3.30 -4.61
C ILE A 110 -8.47 -2.93 -5.85
N LYS A 111 -8.34 -3.79 -6.87
CA LYS A 111 -7.63 -3.45 -8.11
C LYS A 111 -8.33 -2.37 -8.92
N GLU A 112 -9.64 -2.16 -8.74
CA GLU A 112 -10.38 -1.12 -9.45
C GLU A 112 -9.84 0.30 -9.17
N ILE A 113 -9.22 0.54 -8.00
CA ILE A 113 -8.61 1.85 -7.70
C ILE A 113 -7.35 2.13 -8.54
N GLY A 114 -6.66 1.09 -9.03
CA GLY A 114 -5.55 1.21 -9.98
C GLY A 114 -6.00 1.39 -11.43
N GLU A 115 -7.18 0.91 -11.76
CA GLU A 115 -7.76 0.99 -13.10
C GLU A 115 -8.53 2.30 -13.32
N ASN A 116 -9.26 2.76 -12.30
CA ASN A 116 -10.12 3.93 -12.38
C ASN A 116 -9.76 4.97 -11.30
N LYS A 117 -9.30 6.13 -11.77
CA LYS A 117 -8.94 7.25 -10.89
C LYS A 117 -10.10 7.78 -10.06
N GLU A 118 -11.33 7.70 -10.57
CA GLU A 118 -12.52 8.09 -9.81
C GLU A 118 -12.75 7.14 -8.62
N GLU A 119 -12.47 5.85 -8.79
CA GLU A 119 -12.56 4.87 -7.69
C GLU A 119 -11.45 5.09 -6.66
N LEU A 120 -10.23 5.42 -7.09
CA LEU A 120 -9.17 5.85 -6.16
C LEU A 120 -9.61 7.09 -5.37
N GLU A 121 -10.20 8.08 -6.03
CA GLU A 121 -10.69 9.29 -5.36
C GLU A 121 -11.80 8.98 -4.35
N LYS A 122 -12.76 8.12 -4.71
CA LYS A 122 -13.81 7.65 -3.78
C LYS A 122 -13.20 6.92 -2.59
N TYR A 123 -12.28 5.99 -2.83
CA TYR A 123 -11.59 5.24 -1.78
C TYR A 123 -10.86 6.18 -0.82
N LEU A 124 -10.10 7.13 -1.34
CA LEU A 124 -9.38 8.13 -0.53
C LEU A 124 -10.35 9.03 0.23
N ASN A 125 -11.45 9.49 -0.36
CA ASN A 125 -12.43 10.35 0.32
C ASN A 125 -13.19 9.65 1.47
N ILE A 126 -13.40 8.33 1.36
CA ILE A 126 -13.99 7.51 2.43
C ILE A 126 -13.01 7.36 3.60
N ASN A 127 -11.73 7.15 3.28
CA ASN A 127 -10.70 6.83 4.26
C ASN A 127 -9.95 8.07 4.81
N SER A 128 -10.00 9.22 4.13
CA SER A 128 -9.40 10.49 4.60
C SER A 128 -10.07 11.08 5.84
N LYS A 129 -11.21 10.53 6.27
CA LYS A 129 -11.86 10.86 7.55
C LYS A 129 -11.33 10.00 8.71
N LYS A 130 -10.52 8.98 8.41
CA LYS A 130 -9.98 8.01 9.37
C LYS A 130 -8.48 8.20 9.62
N LEU A 131 -7.77 8.89 8.72
CA LEU A 131 -6.41 9.41 8.90
C LEU A 131 -6.41 10.68 9.77
#